data_AF-A0A428Y3V9-F1
#
_entry.id   AF-A0A428Y3V9-F1
#
_cell.length_a   1.000
_cell.length_b   1.000
_cell.length_c   1.000
_cell.angle_alpha   90.00
_cell.angle_beta   90.00
_cell.angle_gamma   90.00
#
_symmetry.space_group_name_H-M   'P 1'
#
loop_
_entity.id
_entity.type
_entity.pdbx_description
1 polymer ?
#
loop_
_entity_poly.entity_id
_entity_poly.type
_entity_poly.pdbx_seq_one_letter_code
_entity_poly.pdbx_strand_id
1 'polypeptide(L)'
;MRDGNRLIGPGGLALWIAATVPAPLLYFGATHRWEENQGVASAVWWCVACVPLLAAVAAARRGPGRPREVAATTLISLALLGGSLAVFRWVIPLQGTVGWRVVLLAGAVAAVVGSLIGYLVGSRGVGRSRSRVGYLAGVMVAVAGAFLAQTTVRLGAEDSTISYDEGRYGGAGPGAVTLPAAGRYAILAVGFSPSRPACSVTGVDRVEPVTVPPSDYGGDAATYAWVAWFRAPGPGVYTLTCRSSDAQASYLVGEMPRIGGAVSSMIHWPLAGILLLGAVPGLLIMLDVAASRRRRKGVLPAGPS
;
A
#
# COMPACT_ATOMS: atom_id res chain seq x y z
N MET A 1 -21.44 29.88 17.34
CA MET A 1 -21.03 29.81 15.92
C MET A 1 -20.98 28.34 15.49
N ARG A 2 -21.74 27.98 14.45
CA ARG A 2 -21.80 26.62 13.89
C ARG A 2 -20.43 26.29 13.27
N ASP A 3 -19.81 25.19 13.70
CA ASP A 3 -18.70 24.54 12.99
C ASP A 3 -19.21 24.04 11.63
N GLY A 4 -19.33 24.98 10.68
CA GLY A 4 -19.68 24.71 9.30
C GLY A 4 -18.49 24.15 8.52
N ASN A 5 -18.80 23.27 7.58
CA ASN A 5 -18.00 22.98 6.37
C ASN A 5 -16.73 22.12 6.45
N ARG A 6 -16.56 21.20 7.41
CA ARG A 6 -15.58 20.10 7.18
C ARG A 6 -16.25 18.95 6.44
N LEU A 7 -16.09 18.96 5.11
CA LEU A 7 -16.61 17.97 4.15
C LEU A 7 -16.18 16.53 4.51
N ILE A 8 -14.99 16.32 5.03
CA ILE A 8 -14.57 15.10 5.72
C ILE A 8 -13.64 15.53 6.85
N GLY A 9 -13.96 15.17 8.09
CA GLY A 9 -12.98 15.31 9.18
C GLY A 9 -11.80 14.37 8.90
N PRO A 10 -10.56 14.73 9.25
CA PRO A 10 -9.37 13.91 8.96
C PRO A 10 -9.49 12.44 9.40
N GLY A 11 -10.30 12.14 10.42
CA GLY A 11 -10.58 10.75 10.80
C GLY A 11 -11.44 9.94 9.82
N GLY A 12 -12.31 10.57 9.02
CA GLY A 12 -13.06 9.91 7.94
C GLY A 12 -12.19 9.61 6.73
N LEU A 13 -11.29 10.54 6.38
CA LEU A 13 -10.30 10.35 5.32
C LEU A 13 -9.34 9.20 5.67
N ALA A 14 -8.93 9.13 6.93
CA ALA A 14 -8.09 8.05 7.41
C ALA A 14 -8.76 6.67 7.39
N LEU A 15 -10.02 6.58 7.83
CA LEU A 15 -10.77 5.32 7.74
C LEU A 15 -10.89 4.87 6.29
N TRP A 16 -11.07 5.81 5.35
CA TRP A 16 -11.09 5.51 3.93
C TRP A 16 -9.74 4.98 3.44
N ILE A 17 -8.63 5.68 3.70
CA ILE A 17 -7.31 5.19 3.27
C ILE A 17 -7.04 3.81 3.86
N ALA A 18 -7.37 3.56 5.14
CA ALA A 18 -7.20 2.27 5.78
C ALA A 18 -8.07 1.15 5.16
N ALA A 19 -9.32 1.45 4.82
CA ALA A 19 -10.23 0.48 4.23
C ALA A 19 -9.93 0.17 2.75
N THR A 20 -9.36 1.13 2.02
CA THR A 20 -9.15 0.99 0.56
C THR A 20 -7.70 0.82 0.14
N VAL A 21 -6.73 0.89 1.06
CA VAL A 21 -5.32 0.63 0.72
C VAL A 21 -4.83 -0.62 1.47
N PRO A 22 -4.57 -0.60 2.79
CA PRO A 22 -3.98 -1.75 3.47
C PRO A 22 -4.91 -2.96 3.66
N ALA A 23 -6.22 -2.78 3.83
CA ALA A 23 -7.17 -3.90 3.99
C ALA A 23 -7.30 -4.79 2.72
N PRO A 24 -7.45 -4.24 1.50
CA PRO A 24 -7.43 -5.06 0.29
C PRO A 24 -6.09 -5.79 0.13
N LEU A 25 -4.97 -5.14 0.42
CA LEU A 25 -3.64 -5.73 0.29
C LEU A 25 -3.41 -6.88 1.28
N LEU A 26 -3.96 -6.77 2.49
CA LEU A 26 -4.04 -7.86 3.46
C LEU A 26 -4.90 -9.03 2.98
N TYR A 27 -6.07 -8.72 2.45
CA TYR A 27 -6.97 -9.74 1.92
C TYR A 27 -6.29 -10.49 0.76
N PHE A 28 -5.70 -9.77 -0.20
CA PHE A 28 -4.93 -10.37 -1.29
C PHE A 28 -3.80 -11.27 -0.79
N GLY A 29 -2.99 -10.76 0.16
CA GLY A 29 -1.91 -11.55 0.76
C GLY A 29 -2.40 -12.81 1.50
N ALA A 30 -3.58 -12.76 2.12
CA ALA A 30 -4.13 -13.88 2.90
C ALA A 30 -4.85 -14.93 2.04
N THR A 31 -5.48 -14.52 0.94
CA THR A 31 -6.41 -15.36 0.19
C THR A 31 -5.91 -15.79 -1.19
N HIS A 32 -4.93 -15.09 -1.76
CA HIS A 32 -4.58 -15.27 -3.17
C HIS A 32 -3.07 -15.35 -3.43
N ARG A 33 -2.26 -15.63 -2.40
CA ARG A 33 -0.79 -15.83 -2.52
C ARG A 33 -0.39 -16.97 -3.50
N TRP A 34 -1.36 -17.70 -4.06
CA TRP A 34 -1.16 -18.92 -4.84
C TRP A 34 -1.72 -18.87 -6.27
N GLU A 35 -2.31 -17.75 -6.71
CA GLU A 35 -2.84 -17.62 -8.08
C GLU A 35 -2.05 -16.55 -8.85
N GLU A 36 -1.07 -17.00 -9.65
CA GLU A 36 -0.08 -16.21 -10.41
C GLU A 36 -0.65 -15.22 -11.45
N ASN A 37 -1.97 -15.05 -11.54
CA ASN A 37 -2.63 -14.14 -12.48
C ASN A 37 -3.88 -13.50 -11.87
N GLN A 38 -3.67 -12.57 -10.94
CA GLN A 38 -4.76 -11.83 -10.30
C GLN A 38 -5.40 -10.82 -11.28
N GLY A 39 -6.67 -11.04 -11.62
CA GLY A 39 -7.44 -10.11 -12.43
C GLY A 39 -7.73 -8.79 -11.71
N VAL A 40 -7.56 -7.65 -12.41
CA VAL A 40 -7.90 -6.29 -11.91
C VAL A 40 -9.30 -6.23 -11.26
N ALA A 41 -10.24 -7.08 -11.71
CA ALA A 41 -11.62 -7.15 -11.22
C ALA A 41 -11.72 -7.39 -9.70
N SER A 42 -10.96 -8.33 -9.15
CA SER A 42 -11.04 -8.71 -7.74
C SER A 42 -10.62 -7.55 -6.83
N ALA A 43 -9.54 -6.84 -7.19
CA ALA A 43 -9.02 -5.69 -6.43
C ALA A 43 -9.98 -4.50 -6.44
N VAL A 44 -10.63 -4.30 -7.57
CA VAL A 44 -11.60 -3.24 -7.76
C VAL A 44 -12.91 -3.49 -7.00
N TRP A 45 -13.40 -4.74 -6.95
CA TRP A 45 -14.62 -5.07 -6.21
C TRP A 45 -14.48 -4.92 -4.69
N TRP A 46 -13.28 -5.11 -4.15
CA TRP A 46 -13.01 -4.82 -2.74
C TRP A 46 -13.23 -3.34 -2.41
N CYS A 47 -12.75 -2.43 -3.27
CA CYS A 47 -12.97 -1.00 -3.10
C CYS A 47 -14.46 -0.67 -3.09
N VAL A 48 -15.23 -1.26 -4.01
CA VAL A 48 -16.69 -1.10 -4.09
C VAL A 48 -17.37 -1.61 -2.81
N ALA A 49 -16.96 -2.74 -2.26
CA ALA A 49 -17.52 -3.30 -1.03
C ALA A 49 -17.27 -2.44 0.22
N CYS A 50 -16.17 -1.67 0.27
CA CYS A 50 -15.87 -0.78 1.40
C CYS A 50 -16.63 0.56 1.38
N VAL A 51 -17.14 0.98 0.22
CA VAL A 51 -17.82 2.27 0.02
C VAL A 51 -19.06 2.47 0.91
N PRO A 52 -19.97 1.49 1.10
CA PRO A 52 -21.15 1.66 1.94
C PRO A 52 -20.82 1.98 3.39
N LEU A 53 -19.80 1.31 3.96
CA LEU A 53 -19.35 1.53 5.33
C LEU A 53 -18.86 2.97 5.53
N LEU A 54 -18.12 3.50 4.56
CA LEU A 54 -17.60 4.86 4.63
C LEU A 54 -18.68 5.91 4.47
N ALA A 55 -19.56 5.72 3.49
CA ALA A 55 -20.72 6.57 3.29
C ALA A 55 -21.60 6.59 4.55
N ALA A 56 -21.79 5.43 5.20
CA ALA A 56 -22.53 5.31 6.44
C ALA A 56 -21.86 6.04 7.61
N VAL A 57 -20.55 5.87 7.81
CA VAL A 57 -19.81 6.56 8.88
C VAL A 57 -19.78 8.07 8.64
N ALA A 58 -19.60 8.52 7.40
CA ALA A 58 -19.58 9.93 7.05
C ALA A 58 -20.95 10.58 7.25
N ALA A 59 -22.04 9.89 6.88
CA ALA A 59 -23.40 10.38 7.08
C ALA A 59 -23.80 10.37 8.56
N ALA A 60 -23.49 9.31 9.31
CA ALA A 60 -23.81 9.21 10.73
C ALA A 60 -23.14 10.31 11.58
N ARG A 61 -21.98 10.83 11.15
CA ARG A 61 -21.26 11.91 11.85
C ARG A 61 -21.79 13.31 11.60
N ARG A 62 -22.57 13.54 10.53
CA ARG A 62 -23.12 14.86 10.20
C ARG A 62 -24.38 15.22 10.99
N GLY A 63 -25.01 14.21 11.61
CA GLY A 63 -26.22 14.39 12.42
C GLY A 63 -27.49 14.48 11.55
N PRO A 64 -28.68 14.62 12.16
CA PRO A 64 -29.93 14.76 11.40
C PRO A 64 -30.01 16.16 10.78
N GLY A 65 -29.66 16.30 9.50
CA GLY A 65 -29.54 17.61 8.87
C GLY A 65 -29.72 17.66 7.35
N ARG A 66 -30.95 17.43 6.85
CA ARG A 66 -31.37 17.68 5.44
C ARG A 66 -30.82 16.68 4.39
N PRO A 67 -31.62 16.34 3.35
CA PRO A 67 -31.21 15.43 2.26
C PRO A 67 -29.96 15.87 1.49
N ARG A 68 -29.59 17.15 1.56
CA ARG A 68 -28.33 17.69 1.00
C ARG A 68 -27.08 17.04 1.61
N GLU A 69 -27.14 16.51 2.84
CA GLU A 69 -26.01 15.82 3.48
C GLU A 69 -25.79 14.39 2.93
N VAL A 70 -26.87 13.71 2.52
CA VAL A 70 -26.80 12.43 1.80
C VAL A 70 -26.08 12.66 0.47
N ALA A 71 -26.50 13.66 -0.30
CA ALA A 71 -25.85 14.00 -1.56
C ALA A 71 -24.35 14.34 -1.39
N ALA A 72 -24.00 15.16 -0.38
CA ALA A 72 -22.62 15.51 -0.10
C ALA A 72 -21.77 14.28 0.30
N THR A 73 -22.28 13.41 1.18
CA THR A 73 -21.56 12.19 1.60
C THR A 73 -21.40 11.19 0.47
N THR A 74 -22.40 11.04 -0.40
CA THR A 74 -22.32 10.18 -1.59
C THR A 74 -21.27 10.70 -2.57
N LEU A 75 -21.27 12.00 -2.90
CA LEU A 75 -20.27 12.60 -3.79
C LEU A 75 -18.86 12.45 -3.24
N ILE A 76 -18.70 12.65 -1.95
CA ILE A 76 -17.43 12.44 -1.24
C ILE A 76 -16.99 10.98 -1.35
N SER A 77 -17.85 10.02 -1.03
CA SER A 77 -17.53 8.59 -1.09
C SER A 77 -17.22 8.14 -2.52
N LEU A 78 -17.85 8.75 -3.51
CA LEU A 78 -17.54 8.53 -4.94
C LEU A 78 -16.19 9.12 -5.34
N ALA A 79 -15.85 10.33 -4.91
CA ALA A 79 -14.55 10.93 -5.18
C ALA A 79 -13.42 10.12 -4.53
N LEU A 80 -13.66 9.65 -3.30
CA LEU A 80 -12.79 8.74 -2.59
C LEU A 80 -12.68 7.41 -3.34
N LEU A 81 -13.78 6.73 -3.68
CA LEU A 81 -13.74 5.51 -4.51
C LEU A 81 -12.93 5.72 -5.80
N GLY A 82 -13.16 6.81 -6.53
CA GLY A 82 -12.41 7.16 -7.74
C GLY A 82 -10.91 7.28 -7.47
N GLY A 83 -10.53 7.92 -6.37
CA GLY A 83 -9.13 7.97 -5.91
C GLY A 83 -8.56 6.59 -5.59
N SER A 84 -9.30 5.71 -4.91
CA SER A 84 -8.86 4.34 -4.61
C SER A 84 -8.64 3.55 -5.89
N LEU A 85 -9.59 3.63 -6.83
CA LEU A 85 -9.52 2.92 -8.11
C LEU A 85 -8.35 3.41 -8.97
N ALA A 86 -8.09 4.72 -8.99
CA ALA A 86 -6.94 5.30 -9.67
C ALA A 86 -5.61 4.81 -9.04
N VAL A 87 -5.54 4.78 -7.71
CA VAL A 87 -4.39 4.25 -6.97
C VAL A 87 -4.18 2.77 -7.30
N PHE A 88 -5.21 1.92 -7.27
CA PHE A 88 -5.07 0.51 -7.64
C PHE A 88 -4.58 0.31 -9.07
N ARG A 89 -5.12 1.09 -10.01
CA ARG A 89 -4.75 0.99 -11.43
C ARG A 89 -3.32 1.46 -11.72
N TRP A 90 -2.80 2.39 -10.92
CA TRP A 90 -1.50 3.03 -11.14
C TRP A 90 -0.37 2.44 -10.27
N VAL A 91 -0.68 2.06 -9.03
CA VAL A 91 0.28 1.51 -8.08
C VAL A 91 0.50 0.03 -8.30
N ILE A 92 -0.57 -0.75 -8.57
CA ILE A 92 -0.49 -2.20 -8.74
C ILE A 92 -0.51 -2.54 -10.23
N PRO A 93 0.44 -3.33 -10.75
CA PRO A 93 0.44 -3.79 -12.14
C PRO A 93 -0.63 -4.88 -12.36
N LEU A 94 -1.89 -4.54 -12.16
CA LEU A 94 -3.01 -5.46 -12.31
C LEU A 94 -3.19 -5.80 -13.81
N GLN A 95 -3.29 -7.09 -14.13
CA GLN A 95 -3.55 -7.58 -15.49
C GLN A 95 -5.04 -7.91 -15.72
N GLY A 96 -5.48 -7.85 -16.97
CA GLY A 96 -6.85 -8.19 -17.38
C GLY A 96 -7.78 -6.99 -17.58
N THR A 97 -9.04 -7.27 -17.94
CA THR A 97 -10.05 -6.26 -18.26
C THR A 97 -11.03 -6.07 -17.11
N VAL A 98 -11.42 -4.81 -16.86
CA VAL A 98 -12.49 -4.48 -15.92
C VAL A 98 -13.64 -3.80 -16.65
N GLY A 99 -14.86 -4.28 -16.37
CA GLY A 99 -16.08 -3.59 -16.75
C GLY A 99 -16.26 -2.32 -15.93
N TRP A 100 -15.49 -1.26 -16.23
CA TRP A 100 -15.46 -0.02 -15.45
C TRP A 100 -16.84 0.60 -15.26
N ARG A 101 -17.72 0.47 -16.26
CA ARG A 101 -19.12 0.90 -16.14
C ARG A 101 -19.85 0.21 -15.00
N VAL A 102 -19.72 -1.12 -14.89
CA VAL A 102 -20.36 -1.93 -13.84
C VAL A 102 -19.80 -1.56 -12.47
N VAL A 103 -18.49 -1.39 -12.37
CA VAL A 103 -17.80 -0.99 -11.13
C VAL A 103 -18.26 0.39 -10.65
N LEU A 104 -18.30 1.38 -11.54
CA LEU A 104 -18.70 2.73 -11.20
C LEU A 104 -20.18 2.80 -10.81
N LEU A 105 -21.05 2.07 -11.51
CA LEU A 105 -22.47 1.97 -11.16
C LEU A 105 -22.68 1.29 -9.81
N ALA A 106 -22.04 0.14 -9.57
CA ALA A 106 -22.12 -0.57 -8.30
C ALA A 106 -21.57 0.27 -7.15
N GLY A 107 -20.44 0.97 -7.37
CA GLY A 107 -19.87 1.92 -6.43
C GLY A 107 -20.80 3.10 -6.09
N ALA A 108 -21.51 3.64 -7.09
CA ALA A 108 -22.49 4.70 -6.87
C ALA A 108 -23.70 4.21 -6.06
N VAL A 109 -24.25 3.04 -6.39
CA VAL A 109 -25.34 2.43 -5.62
C VAL A 109 -24.90 2.17 -4.18
N ALA A 110 -23.72 1.58 -3.99
CA ALA A 110 -23.11 1.33 -2.69
C ALA A 110 -22.94 2.62 -1.86
N ALA A 111 -22.49 3.72 -2.47
CA ALA A 111 -22.33 5.01 -1.82
C ALA A 111 -23.67 5.59 -1.37
N VAL A 112 -24.71 5.51 -2.21
CA VAL A 112 -26.07 5.97 -1.88
C VAL A 112 -26.63 5.16 -0.71
N VAL A 113 -26.60 3.83 -0.80
CA VAL A 113 -27.11 2.93 0.24
C VAL A 113 -26.41 3.16 1.57
N GLY A 114 -25.07 3.24 1.56
CA GLY A 114 -24.31 3.54 2.77
C GLY A 114 -24.67 4.88 3.39
N SER A 115 -24.75 5.95 2.59
CA SER A 115 -25.14 7.28 3.08
C SER A 115 -26.54 7.28 3.71
N LEU A 116 -27.49 6.56 3.13
CA LEU A 116 -28.85 6.42 3.67
C LEU A 116 -28.85 5.68 5.02
N ILE A 117 -28.12 4.55 5.13
CA ILE A 117 -27.97 3.81 6.39
C ILE A 117 -27.37 4.71 7.48
N GLY A 118 -26.29 5.42 7.14
CA GLY A 118 -25.64 6.33 8.08
C GLY A 118 -26.53 7.47 8.54
N TYR A 119 -27.34 8.04 7.65
CA TYR A 119 -28.33 9.05 7.97
C TYR A 119 -29.38 8.53 8.99
N LEU A 120 -29.91 7.32 8.75
CA LEU A 120 -30.88 6.66 9.64
C LEU A 120 -30.31 6.28 11.00
N VAL A 121 -29.00 6.01 11.07
CA VAL A 121 -28.31 5.71 12.34
C VAL A 121 -27.98 7.00 13.08
N GLY A 122 -27.51 8.04 12.38
CA GLY A 122 -27.19 9.35 12.95
C GLY A 122 -28.40 10.10 13.51
N SER A 123 -29.60 9.86 12.94
CA SER A 123 -30.85 10.42 13.45
C SER A 123 -31.32 9.83 14.78
N ARG A 124 -30.74 8.69 15.23
CA ARG A 124 -31.09 8.02 16.49
C ARG A 124 -30.27 8.48 17.70
N GLY A 125 -29.52 9.58 17.59
CA GLY A 125 -29.01 10.33 18.75
C GLY A 125 -28.14 9.54 19.72
N VAL A 126 -27.03 8.94 19.26
CA VAL A 126 -26.06 8.31 20.18
C VAL A 126 -25.10 9.35 20.73
N GLY A 127 -25.17 9.57 22.04
CA GLY A 127 -24.40 10.56 22.80
C GLY A 127 -22.88 10.44 22.67
N ARG A 128 -22.23 11.61 22.69
CA ARG A 128 -20.78 11.81 22.54
C ARG A 128 -20.02 11.48 23.84
N SER A 129 -19.27 10.38 23.84
CA SER A 129 -18.08 10.22 24.70
C SER A 129 -17.07 9.25 24.07
N ARG A 130 -16.11 9.73 23.27
CA ARG A 130 -15.09 8.87 22.61
C ARG A 130 -13.73 9.53 22.33
N SER A 131 -13.26 10.48 23.15
CA SER A 131 -11.96 11.14 22.87
C SER A 131 -10.73 10.26 23.14
N ARG A 132 -10.81 9.25 24.04
CA ARG A 132 -9.76 8.24 24.24
C ARG A 132 -9.83 7.14 23.20
N VAL A 133 -11.04 6.63 22.93
CA VAL A 133 -11.29 5.58 21.92
C VAL A 133 -10.87 6.03 20.52
N GLY A 134 -11.14 7.28 20.14
CA GLY A 134 -10.69 7.81 18.84
C GLY A 134 -9.17 7.94 18.72
N TYR A 135 -8.47 8.28 19.80
CA TYR A 135 -7.01 8.35 19.80
C TYR A 135 -6.39 6.95 19.71
N LEU A 136 -6.88 5.99 20.50
CA LEU A 136 -6.45 4.59 20.44
C LEU A 136 -6.70 3.98 19.06
N ALA A 137 -7.86 4.23 18.46
CA ALA A 137 -8.15 3.80 17.09
C ALA A 137 -7.16 4.44 16.09
N GLY A 138 -6.84 5.72 16.24
CA GLY A 138 -5.82 6.39 15.41
C GLY A 138 -4.43 5.76 15.54
N VAL A 139 -4.00 5.44 16.76
CA VAL A 139 -2.72 4.73 17.01
C VAL A 139 -2.73 3.36 16.34
N MET A 140 -3.78 2.57 16.56
CA MET A 140 -3.89 1.23 15.98
C MET A 140 -3.86 1.26 14.45
N VAL A 141 -4.58 2.20 13.83
CA VAL A 141 -4.58 2.37 12.37
C VAL A 141 -3.21 2.83 11.86
N ALA A 142 -2.50 3.70 12.59
CA ALA A 142 -1.16 4.15 12.20
C ALA A 142 -0.16 2.99 12.23
N VAL A 143 -0.16 2.22 13.33
CA VAL A 143 0.71 1.05 13.51
C VAL A 143 0.40 0.00 12.45
N ALA A 144 -0.88 -0.39 12.31
CA ALA A 144 -1.28 -1.37 11.30
C ALA A 144 -0.91 -0.89 9.89
N GLY A 145 -1.26 0.34 9.52
CA GLY A 145 -0.95 0.89 8.21
C GLY A 145 0.55 0.92 7.90
N ALA A 146 1.38 1.29 8.88
CA ALA A 146 2.83 1.29 8.73
C ALA A 146 3.36 -0.11 8.39
N PHE A 147 2.99 -1.14 9.15
CA PHE A 147 3.46 -2.50 8.90
C PHE A 147 2.92 -3.07 7.58
N LEU A 148 1.67 -2.76 7.23
CA LEU A 148 1.02 -3.28 6.03
C LEU A 148 1.57 -2.66 4.73
N ALA A 149 2.06 -1.43 4.78
CA ALA A 149 2.69 -0.80 3.63
C ALA A 149 3.95 -1.56 3.17
N GLN A 150 4.76 -2.06 4.12
CA GLN A 150 5.93 -2.88 3.76
C GLN A 150 5.50 -4.22 3.15
N THR A 151 4.55 -4.92 3.78
CA THR A 151 4.04 -6.20 3.27
C THR A 151 3.46 -6.05 1.86
N THR A 152 2.74 -4.95 1.61
CA THR A 152 2.23 -4.61 0.28
C THR A 152 3.32 -4.51 -0.76
N VAL A 153 4.35 -3.69 -0.48
CA VAL A 153 5.44 -3.45 -1.43
C VAL A 153 6.18 -4.77 -1.69
N ARG A 154 6.36 -5.57 -0.63
CA ARG A 154 6.98 -6.90 -0.72
C ARG A 154 6.17 -7.84 -1.62
N LEU A 155 4.87 -7.97 -1.36
CA LEU A 155 3.99 -8.85 -2.14
C LEU A 155 3.88 -8.42 -3.61
N GLY A 156 3.81 -7.12 -3.89
CA GLY A 156 3.81 -6.62 -5.26
C GLY A 156 5.13 -6.87 -5.99
N ALA A 157 6.26 -6.81 -5.28
CA ALA A 157 7.57 -7.14 -5.84
C ALA A 157 7.71 -8.65 -6.10
N GLU A 158 7.27 -9.47 -5.14
CA GLU A 158 7.15 -10.93 -5.19
C GLU A 158 6.44 -11.40 -6.47
N ASP A 159 5.19 -10.95 -6.66
CA ASP A 159 4.36 -11.27 -7.84
C ASP A 159 5.04 -10.90 -9.17
N SER A 160 5.79 -9.79 -9.19
CA SER A 160 6.50 -9.34 -10.39
C SER A 160 7.80 -10.10 -10.69
N THR A 161 8.25 -10.98 -9.77
CA THR A 161 9.53 -11.71 -9.88
C THR A 161 9.36 -13.22 -10.00
N ILE A 162 8.17 -13.77 -9.74
CA ILE A 162 7.92 -15.22 -9.65
C ILE A 162 8.10 -15.97 -10.99
N SER A 163 8.07 -15.26 -12.12
CA SER A 163 8.22 -15.81 -13.47
C SER A 163 9.40 -15.20 -14.25
N TYR A 164 10.42 -14.70 -13.53
CA TYR A 164 11.50 -13.96 -14.17
C TYR A 164 12.56 -14.90 -14.80
N ASP A 165 12.48 -15.10 -16.12
CA ASP A 165 13.42 -15.92 -16.90
C ASP A 165 14.13 -15.12 -18.02
N GLU A 166 13.98 -13.79 -18.04
CA GLU A 166 14.54 -12.93 -19.08
C GLU A 166 16.03 -12.60 -18.82
N GLY A 167 16.89 -12.87 -19.81
CA GLY A 167 18.25 -12.31 -19.90
C GLY A 167 19.17 -12.71 -18.74
N ARG A 168 19.32 -14.01 -18.47
CA ARG A 168 20.26 -14.50 -17.44
C ARG A 168 21.69 -14.49 -17.95
N TYR A 169 22.59 -13.83 -17.21
CA TYR A 169 23.97 -13.59 -17.62
C TYR A 169 25.03 -14.34 -16.78
N GLY A 170 24.61 -15.17 -15.81
CA GLY A 170 25.48 -16.06 -15.02
C GLY A 170 24.89 -16.49 -13.65
N GLY A 171 25.61 -17.33 -12.88
CA GLY A 171 25.33 -17.76 -11.47
C GLY A 171 25.81 -19.21 -11.20
N ALA A 172 26.30 -19.66 -10.03
CA ALA A 172 26.23 -19.15 -8.66
C ALA A 172 27.51 -19.44 -7.83
N GLY A 173 27.89 -18.48 -6.98
CA GLY A 173 29.18 -18.39 -6.28
C GLY A 173 29.94 -17.11 -6.72
N PRO A 174 31.00 -16.67 -6.01
CA PRO A 174 31.83 -15.58 -6.51
C PRO A 174 32.34 -15.94 -7.92
N GLY A 175 32.03 -15.12 -8.91
CA GLY A 175 32.19 -15.56 -10.30
C GLY A 175 32.10 -14.46 -11.33
N ALA A 176 32.68 -14.75 -12.49
CA ALA A 176 32.61 -13.90 -13.66
C ALA A 176 31.20 -13.93 -14.27
N VAL A 177 30.70 -12.75 -14.61
CA VAL A 177 29.40 -12.49 -15.23
C VAL A 177 29.66 -11.68 -16.48
N THR A 178 29.15 -12.13 -17.62
CA THR A 178 29.37 -11.42 -18.90
C THR A 178 28.12 -10.64 -19.26
N LEU A 179 28.22 -9.31 -19.30
CA LEU A 179 27.11 -8.42 -19.58
C LEU A 179 27.20 -7.91 -21.04
N PRO A 180 26.08 -7.94 -21.79
CA PRO A 180 26.11 -7.64 -23.23
C PRO A 180 26.12 -6.14 -23.55
N ALA A 181 25.77 -5.27 -22.60
CA ALA A 181 25.67 -3.83 -22.82
C ALA A 181 25.74 -3.03 -21.51
N ALA A 182 25.90 -1.71 -21.64
CA ALA A 182 25.66 -0.78 -20.53
C ALA A 182 24.19 -0.86 -20.08
N GLY A 183 23.92 -0.77 -18.78
CA GLY A 183 22.55 -0.88 -18.28
C GLY A 183 22.42 -1.11 -16.80
N ARG A 184 21.17 -1.30 -16.34
CA ARG A 184 20.85 -1.69 -14.96
C ARG A 184 20.62 -3.19 -14.92
N TYR A 185 21.29 -3.86 -13.99
CA TYR A 185 21.21 -5.31 -13.81
C TYR A 185 20.79 -5.63 -12.39
N ALA A 186 19.99 -6.66 -12.22
CA ALA A 186 19.56 -7.16 -10.92
C ALA A 186 20.45 -8.32 -10.47
N ILE A 187 20.72 -8.36 -9.18
CA ILE A 187 21.29 -9.51 -8.50
C ILE A 187 20.12 -10.25 -7.85
N LEU A 188 19.89 -11.48 -8.31
CA LEU A 188 18.83 -12.34 -7.82
C LEU A 188 19.48 -13.47 -7.01
N ALA A 189 18.99 -13.69 -5.81
CA ALA A 189 19.35 -14.86 -5.04
C ALA A 189 18.46 -16.05 -5.44
N VAL A 190 19.01 -17.25 -5.48
CA VAL A 190 18.36 -18.47 -5.93
C VAL A 190 18.26 -19.45 -4.77
N GLY A 191 17.07 -20.02 -4.58
CA GLY A 191 16.79 -20.95 -3.49
C GLY A 191 16.67 -20.24 -2.15
N PHE A 192 16.99 -20.96 -1.06
CA PHE A 192 16.93 -20.40 0.28
C PHE A 192 18.05 -19.39 0.47
N SER A 193 17.74 -18.10 0.40
CA SER A 193 18.74 -17.03 0.51
C SER A 193 18.41 -16.07 1.64
N PRO A 194 19.41 -15.69 2.46
CA PRO A 194 19.18 -14.78 3.55
C PRO A 194 18.72 -13.41 3.06
N SER A 195 17.90 -12.78 3.89
CA SER A 195 17.54 -11.37 3.71
C SER A 195 18.79 -10.50 3.84
N ARG A 196 19.20 -9.88 2.73
CA ARG A 196 20.28 -8.85 2.60
C ARG A 196 21.71 -9.41 2.52
N PRO A 197 22.08 -10.11 1.44
CA PRO A 197 23.47 -10.43 1.17
C PRO A 197 24.30 -9.16 0.95
N ALA A 198 25.56 -9.18 1.40
CA ALA A 198 26.51 -8.12 1.10
C ALA A 198 27.18 -8.42 -0.25
N CYS A 199 26.61 -7.85 -1.31
CA CYS A 199 27.08 -8.03 -2.68
C CYS A 199 27.97 -6.87 -3.15
N SER A 200 29.03 -7.21 -3.88
CA SER A 200 29.93 -6.31 -4.60
C SER A 200 30.11 -6.80 -6.02
N VAL A 201 30.26 -5.87 -6.96
CA VAL A 201 30.59 -6.17 -8.35
C VAL A 201 31.83 -5.37 -8.71
N THR A 202 32.84 -6.04 -9.29
CA THR A 202 34.08 -5.37 -9.70
C THR A 202 33.86 -4.62 -11.01
N GLY A 203 34.36 -3.38 -11.12
CA GLY A 203 34.19 -2.56 -12.32
C GLY A 203 32.88 -1.75 -12.37
N VAL A 204 32.17 -1.64 -11.26
CA VAL A 204 31.01 -0.74 -11.11
C VAL A 204 31.16 0.11 -9.85
N ASP A 205 30.61 1.32 -9.87
CA ASP A 205 30.78 2.29 -8.78
C ASP A 205 30.11 1.83 -7.49
N ARG A 206 28.92 1.22 -7.61
CA ARG A 206 28.09 0.85 -6.46
C ARG A 206 27.11 -0.26 -6.78
N VAL A 207 26.94 -1.16 -5.80
CA VAL A 207 25.82 -2.09 -5.72
C VAL A 207 24.82 -1.54 -4.69
N GLU A 208 23.57 -1.39 -5.11
CA GLU A 208 22.50 -0.83 -4.28
C GLU A 208 21.56 -1.95 -3.82
N PRO A 209 21.41 -2.17 -2.50
CA PRO A 209 20.50 -3.18 -1.99
C PRO A 209 19.04 -2.77 -2.24
N VAL A 210 18.18 -3.76 -2.42
CA VAL A 210 16.73 -3.55 -2.42
C VAL A 210 16.27 -3.34 -0.97
N THR A 211 15.54 -2.26 -0.70
CA THR A 211 15.12 -1.92 0.68
C THR A 211 14.07 -2.90 1.20
N VAL A 212 13.13 -3.28 0.33
CA VAL A 212 12.10 -4.29 0.60
C VAL A 212 12.30 -5.44 -0.39
N PRO A 213 13.13 -6.45 -0.06
CA PRO A 213 13.35 -7.58 -0.95
C PRO A 213 12.10 -8.48 -1.01
N PRO A 214 11.79 -9.11 -2.16
CA PRO A 214 10.85 -10.22 -2.24
C PRO A 214 11.19 -11.31 -1.23
N SER A 215 10.20 -12.03 -0.70
CA SER A 215 10.45 -13.17 0.18
C SER A 215 11.11 -14.32 -0.55
N ASP A 216 11.90 -15.08 0.21
CA ASP A 216 12.24 -16.45 -0.10
C ASP A 216 10.95 -17.28 -0.13
N TYR A 217 10.70 -17.95 -1.24
CA TYR A 217 9.53 -18.81 -1.43
C TYR A 217 9.99 -20.23 -1.14
N GLY A 218 9.81 -20.67 0.11
CA GLY A 218 10.21 -22.00 0.55
C GLY A 218 9.33 -23.13 -0.02
N GLY A 219 9.50 -23.44 -1.30
CA GLY A 219 8.86 -24.55 -1.99
C GLY A 219 9.72 -25.05 -3.15
N ASP A 220 9.46 -26.28 -3.60
CA ASP A 220 10.33 -27.16 -4.38
C ASP A 220 10.70 -26.70 -5.82
N ALA A 221 10.41 -25.44 -6.17
CA ALA A 221 10.81 -24.80 -7.43
C ALA A 221 11.81 -23.67 -7.12
N ALA A 222 12.91 -23.59 -7.88
CA ALA A 222 13.98 -22.61 -7.64
C ALA A 222 13.44 -21.17 -7.70
N THR A 223 13.28 -20.53 -6.55
CA THR A 223 12.74 -19.17 -6.48
C THR A 223 13.83 -18.13 -6.52
N TYR A 224 13.56 -17.02 -7.21
CA TYR A 224 14.46 -15.90 -7.37
C TYR A 224 14.05 -14.75 -6.44
N ALA A 225 14.93 -14.34 -5.51
CA ALA A 225 14.71 -13.18 -4.65
C ALA A 225 15.57 -12.00 -5.14
N TRP A 226 14.94 -10.87 -5.49
CA TRP A 226 15.69 -9.67 -5.88
C TRP A 226 16.32 -8.97 -4.66
N VAL A 227 17.64 -9.08 -4.55
CA VAL A 227 18.39 -8.62 -3.36
C VAL A 227 19.12 -7.31 -3.56
N ALA A 228 19.62 -7.04 -4.77
CA ALA A 228 20.38 -5.83 -5.08
C ALA A 228 20.36 -5.52 -6.59
N TRP A 229 20.80 -4.33 -6.97
CA TRP A 229 21.00 -3.96 -8.36
C TRP A 229 22.26 -3.11 -8.53
N PHE A 230 22.77 -3.01 -9.75
CA PHE A 230 23.91 -2.16 -10.09
C PHE A 230 23.79 -1.64 -11.51
N ARG A 231 24.61 -0.64 -11.85
CA ARG A 231 24.71 -0.10 -13.21
C ARG A 231 26.05 -0.50 -13.83
N ALA A 232 26.01 -1.22 -14.94
CA ALA A 232 27.19 -1.53 -15.74
C ALA A 232 27.48 -0.38 -16.71
N PRO A 233 28.71 0.14 -16.79
CA PRO A 233 29.07 1.24 -17.69
C PRO A 233 29.17 0.82 -19.16
N GLY A 234 29.31 -0.47 -19.47
CA GLY A 234 29.52 -0.97 -20.83
C GLY A 234 29.36 -2.49 -20.92
N PRO A 235 29.48 -3.08 -22.12
CA PRO A 235 29.63 -4.52 -22.27
C PRO A 235 30.96 -4.99 -21.66
N GLY A 236 30.98 -6.18 -21.05
CA GLY A 236 32.21 -6.73 -20.49
C GLY A 236 32.01 -7.84 -19.48
N VAL A 237 33.14 -8.30 -18.92
CA VAL A 237 33.17 -9.30 -17.85
C VAL A 237 33.30 -8.59 -16.51
N TYR A 238 32.37 -8.88 -15.62
CA TYR A 238 32.27 -8.34 -14.27
C TYR A 238 32.42 -9.48 -13.27
N THR A 239 32.97 -9.21 -12.08
CA THR A 239 33.08 -10.23 -11.03
C THR A 239 32.09 -9.91 -9.92
N LEU A 240 31.09 -10.79 -9.72
CA LEU A 240 30.14 -10.72 -8.63
C LEU A 240 30.70 -11.45 -7.39
N THR A 241 30.60 -10.83 -6.23
CA THR A 241 30.90 -11.43 -4.93
C THR A 241 29.77 -11.11 -3.96
N CYS A 242 29.11 -12.12 -3.40
CA CYS A 242 28.10 -11.93 -2.37
C CYS A 242 28.48 -12.71 -1.11
N ARG A 243 28.52 -12.04 0.04
CA ARG A 243 28.69 -12.70 1.35
C ARG A 243 27.33 -13.01 1.96
N SER A 244 27.20 -14.25 2.41
CA SER A 244 25.97 -14.84 2.95
C SER A 244 26.33 -15.68 4.18
N SER A 245 25.45 -15.70 5.19
CA SER A 245 25.54 -16.66 6.29
C SER A 245 25.09 -18.07 5.88
N ASP A 246 24.34 -18.15 4.78
CA ASP A 246 23.89 -19.42 4.21
C ASP A 246 24.88 -19.87 3.12
N ALA A 247 25.47 -21.05 3.33
CA ALA A 247 26.43 -21.66 2.42
C ALA A 247 25.79 -22.23 1.14
N GLN A 248 24.47 -22.43 1.13
CA GLN A 248 23.73 -22.89 -0.04
C GLN A 248 23.20 -21.72 -0.89
N ALA A 249 23.30 -20.48 -0.39
CA ALA A 249 22.81 -19.31 -1.11
C ALA A 249 23.57 -19.13 -2.42
N SER A 250 22.80 -19.16 -3.50
CA SER A 250 23.26 -19.00 -4.86
C SER A 250 22.83 -17.64 -5.40
N TYR A 251 23.67 -17.00 -6.21
CA TYR A 251 23.37 -15.67 -6.78
C TYR A 251 23.54 -15.68 -8.28
N LEU A 252 22.64 -15.00 -8.98
CA LEU A 252 22.69 -14.80 -10.42
C LEU A 252 22.51 -13.34 -10.76
N VAL A 253 22.99 -12.97 -11.95
CA VAL A 253 22.77 -11.64 -12.52
C VAL A 253 21.86 -11.78 -13.71
N GLY A 254 20.83 -10.97 -13.74
CA GLY A 254 19.90 -10.86 -14.86
C GLY A 254 19.63 -9.40 -15.19
N GLU A 255 18.81 -9.19 -16.22
CA GLU A 255 18.20 -7.88 -16.42
C GLU A 255 17.37 -7.47 -15.18
N MET A 256 17.01 -6.20 -15.11
CA MET A 256 16.19 -5.71 -14.01
C MET A 256 14.74 -6.19 -14.20
N PRO A 257 14.12 -6.84 -13.18
CA PRO A 257 12.72 -7.24 -13.25
C PRO A 257 11.83 -6.05 -13.63
N ARG A 258 10.96 -6.24 -14.61
CA ARG A 258 10.01 -5.22 -15.06
C ARG A 258 8.82 -5.18 -14.10
N ILE A 259 9.05 -4.65 -12.90
CA ILE A 259 7.98 -4.36 -11.96
C ILE A 259 7.18 -3.18 -12.51
N GLY A 260 5.87 -3.34 -12.70
CA GLY A 260 5.01 -2.25 -13.16
C GLY A 260 4.52 -1.37 -11.99
N GLY A 261 4.00 -0.18 -12.34
CA GLY A 261 3.39 0.74 -11.38
C GLY A 261 4.35 1.37 -10.38
N ALA A 262 3.81 1.99 -9.34
CA ALA A 262 4.60 2.68 -8.32
C ALA A 262 5.42 1.73 -7.42
N VAL A 263 5.04 0.44 -7.33
CA VAL A 263 5.77 -0.59 -6.57
C VAL A 263 7.23 -0.68 -7.02
N SER A 264 7.47 -0.57 -8.33
CA SER A 264 8.82 -0.59 -8.94
C SER A 264 9.77 0.47 -8.38
N SER A 265 9.22 1.62 -8.00
CA SER A 265 9.99 2.70 -7.38
C SER A 265 10.09 2.52 -5.87
N MET A 266 9.02 2.04 -5.22
CA MET A 266 8.92 1.94 -3.77
C MET A 266 9.86 0.90 -3.16
N ILE A 267 10.21 -0.16 -3.87
CA ILE A 267 11.19 -1.15 -3.40
C ILE A 267 12.58 -0.55 -3.14
N HIS A 268 12.87 0.61 -3.75
CA HIS A 268 14.10 1.37 -3.57
C HIS A 268 13.95 2.53 -2.58
N TRP A 269 12.73 2.83 -2.11
CA TRP A 269 12.51 3.91 -1.15
C TRP A 269 13.06 3.54 0.23
N PRO A 270 13.51 4.53 1.02
CA PRO A 270 13.84 4.29 2.41
C PRO A 270 12.66 3.69 3.16
N LEU A 271 12.91 2.68 4.00
CA LEU A 271 11.85 1.99 4.76
C LEU A 271 10.99 2.97 5.56
N ALA A 272 11.62 4.00 6.15
CA ALA A 272 10.91 5.06 6.87
C ALA A 272 9.86 5.79 6.02
N GLY A 273 10.12 5.99 4.73
CA GLY A 273 9.18 6.62 3.80
C GLY A 273 7.95 5.74 3.53
N ILE A 274 8.16 4.44 3.36
CA ILE A 274 7.09 3.45 3.15
C ILE A 274 6.23 3.33 4.41
N LEU A 275 6.85 3.21 5.59
CA LEU A 275 6.16 3.15 6.87
C LEU A 275 5.35 4.42 7.13
N LEU A 276 5.92 5.60 6.85
CA LEU A 276 5.23 6.86 7.03
C LEU A 276 4.00 6.95 6.14
N LEU A 277 4.12 6.58 4.85
CA LEU A 277 3.00 6.53 3.91
C LEU A 277 1.86 5.65 4.45
N GLY A 278 2.21 4.47 4.96
CA GLY A 278 1.26 3.56 5.60
C GLY A 278 0.64 4.13 6.88
N ALA A 279 1.39 4.90 7.67
CA ALA A 279 0.95 5.49 8.93
C ALA A 279 0.06 6.74 8.77
N VAL A 280 0.15 7.46 7.64
CA VAL A 280 -0.60 8.70 7.36
C VAL A 280 -2.06 8.64 7.81
N PRO A 281 -2.84 7.57 7.52
CA PRO A 281 -4.23 7.52 7.92
C PRO A 281 -4.39 7.63 9.44
N GLY A 282 -3.69 6.79 10.22
CA GLY A 282 -3.79 6.84 11.67
C GLY A 282 -3.28 8.15 12.26
N LEU A 283 -2.23 8.73 11.67
CA LEU A 283 -1.74 10.07 12.04
C LEU A 283 -2.82 11.14 11.85
N LEU A 284 -3.56 11.11 10.73
CA LEU A 284 -4.66 12.04 10.48
C LEU A 284 -5.80 11.87 11.49
N ILE A 285 -6.15 10.65 11.91
CA ILE A 285 -7.13 10.41 12.99
C ILE A 285 -6.66 11.08 14.28
N MET A 286 -5.39 10.85 14.66
CA MET A 286 -4.83 11.41 15.88
C MET A 286 -4.82 12.94 15.88
N LEU A 287 -4.45 13.54 14.74
CA LEU A 287 -4.48 15.00 14.56
C LEU A 287 -5.89 15.58 14.68
N ASP A 288 -6.90 14.90 14.11
CA ASP A 288 -8.30 15.31 14.23
C ASP A 288 -8.80 15.28 15.68
N VAL A 289 -8.49 14.21 16.40
CA VAL A 289 -8.84 14.04 17.81
C VAL A 289 -8.14 15.10 18.67
N ALA A 290 -6.86 15.36 18.41
CA ALA A 290 -6.08 16.38 19.13
C ALA A 290 -6.60 17.79 18.88
N ALA A 291 -6.88 18.15 17.62
CA ALA A 291 -7.45 19.44 17.24
C ALA A 291 -8.84 19.65 17.88
N SER A 292 -9.67 18.61 17.89
CA SER A 292 -10.99 18.62 18.52
C SER A 292 -10.93 18.81 20.03
N ARG A 293 -9.92 18.23 20.72
CA ARG A 293 -9.69 18.46 22.15
C ARG A 293 -9.29 19.89 22.45
N ARG A 294 -8.39 20.50 21.64
CA ARG A 294 -7.95 21.88 21.82
C ARG A 294 -9.11 22.87 21.70
N ARG A 295 -9.96 22.69 20.68
CA ARG A 295 -11.18 23.53 20.49
C ARG A 295 -12.11 23.48 21.70
N ARG A 296 -12.31 22.32 22.32
CA ARG A 296 -13.15 22.20 23.53
C ARG A 296 -12.54 22.89 24.75
N LYS A 297 -11.22 22.85 24.91
CA LYS A 297 -10.54 23.53 26.02
C LYS A 297 -10.55 25.06 25.88
N GLY A 298 -10.54 25.58 24.66
CA GLY A 298 -10.59 27.03 24.39
C GLY A 298 -11.99 27.67 24.49
N VAL A 299 -13.02 26.92 24.86
CA VAL A 299 -14.43 27.40 24.97
C VAL A 299 -14.88 27.53 26.44
N LEU A 300 -13.97 27.35 27.42
CA LEU A 300 -14.30 27.67 28.82
C LEU A 300 -14.38 29.20 28.97
N PRO A 301 -15.53 29.78 29.37
CA PRO A 301 -15.66 31.23 29.54
C PRO A 301 -14.81 31.70 30.72
N ALA A 302 -14.13 32.82 30.56
CA ALA A 302 -13.71 33.63 31.68
C ALA A 302 -14.96 33.94 32.51
N GLY A 303 -15.02 33.44 33.74
CA GLY A 303 -16.14 33.69 34.64
C GLY A 303 -16.27 35.20 34.92
N PRO A 304 -17.49 35.70 35.13
CA PRO A 304 -17.68 37.10 35.47
C PRO A 304 -17.04 37.39 36.84
N SER A 305 -16.16 38.39 36.86
CA SER A 305 -15.72 39.12 38.06
C SER A 305 -16.82 40.04 38.55
#